data_AF-A0A1F5G281-F1
#
_entry.id   AF-A0A1F5G281-F1
#
_cell.length_a   1.000
_cell.length_b   1.000
_cell.length_c   1.000
_cell.angle_alpha   90.00
_cell.angle_beta   90.00
_cell.angle_gamma   90.00
#
_symmetry.space_group_name_H-M   'P 1'
#
loop_
_entity.id
_entity.type
_entity.pdbx_description
1 polymer ?
#
loop_
_entity_poly.entity_id
_entity_poly.type
_entity_poly.pdbx_seq_one_letter_code
_entity_poly.pdbx_strand_id
1 'polypeptide(L)'
;MSAHSFFLDFLYWRISSRYQKAFVEIRKADIDRYKDQERLSEHKQEIAQFIKVLKDDNKKILVIIFPSMYFIGPNYPSADIHTLMGNYFRDQGVETIDLLNDLKGKDAKSLIASPFDSHPNEYVYNLAAERIFEKVKPLLK
;
A
#
# COMPACT_ATOMS: atom_id res chain seq x y z
N MET A 1 -0.22 -37.04 -3.17
CA MET A 1 0.74 -36.02 -3.63
C MET A 1 0.68 -35.97 -5.14
N SER A 2 -0.17 -35.09 -5.70
CA SER A 2 -0.33 -34.94 -7.15
C SER A 2 0.51 -33.76 -7.62
N ALA A 3 1.28 -33.98 -8.69
CA ALA A 3 2.19 -33.00 -9.27
C ALA A 3 1.40 -31.84 -9.90
N HIS A 4 1.44 -30.67 -9.25
CA HIS A 4 1.02 -29.42 -9.88
C HIS A 4 2.09 -29.05 -10.93
N SER A 5 1.73 -29.21 -12.21
CA SER A 5 2.61 -28.82 -13.30
C SER A 5 2.75 -27.30 -13.31
N PHE A 6 3.93 -26.80 -12.94
CA PHE A 6 4.28 -25.37 -13.00
C PHE A 6 3.96 -24.74 -14.36
N PHE A 7 4.02 -25.54 -15.44
CA PHE A 7 3.65 -25.10 -16.78
C PHE A 7 2.15 -24.87 -16.94
N LEU A 8 1.30 -25.74 -16.39
CA LEU A 8 -0.15 -25.57 -16.43
C LEU A 8 -0.60 -24.44 -15.52
N ASP A 9 0.02 -24.28 -14.34
CA ASP A 9 -0.22 -23.13 -13.47
C ASP A 9 0.21 -21.82 -14.16
N PHE A 10 1.39 -21.81 -14.79
CA PHE A 10 1.86 -20.66 -15.59
C PHE A 10 0.89 -20.31 -16.71
N LEU A 11 0.42 -21.30 -17.48
CA LEU A 11 -0.52 -21.08 -18.59
C LEU A 11 -1.91 -20.64 -18.08
N TYR A 12 -2.37 -21.20 -16.96
CA TYR A 12 -3.61 -20.84 -16.29
C TYR A 12 -3.59 -19.36 -15.88
N TRP A 13 -2.56 -18.92 -15.15
CA TRP A 13 -2.40 -17.51 -14.75
C TRP A 13 -2.23 -16.56 -15.95
N ARG A 14 -1.64 -17.04 -17.05
CA ARG A 14 -1.45 -16.26 -18.29
C ARG A 14 -2.74 -16.05 -19.07
N ILE A 15 -3.65 -17.04 -19.06
CA ILE A 15 -4.94 -17.04 -19.78
C ILE A 15 -6.06 -16.48 -18.90
N SER A 16 -5.91 -16.52 -17.57
CA SER A 16 -6.85 -15.97 -16.59
C SER A 16 -6.89 -14.43 -16.55
N SER A 17 -6.42 -13.74 -17.60
CA SER A 17 -6.61 -12.29 -17.79
C SER A 17 -8.10 -11.86 -17.72
N ARG A 18 -9.04 -12.80 -17.84
CA ARG A 18 -10.47 -12.63 -17.54
C ARG A 18 -10.80 -12.32 -16.07
N TYR A 19 -9.90 -12.58 -15.12
CA TYR A 19 -10.07 -12.24 -13.69
C TYR A 19 -9.75 -10.78 -13.37
N GLN A 20 -9.19 -9.99 -14.31
CA GLN A 20 -8.89 -8.57 -14.09
C GLN A 20 -10.11 -7.78 -13.60
N LYS A 21 -11.31 -8.06 -14.13
CA LYS A 21 -12.55 -7.38 -13.70
C LYS A 21 -12.91 -7.66 -12.23
N ALA A 22 -12.81 -8.92 -11.80
CA ALA A 22 -13.05 -9.30 -10.41
C ALA A 22 -12.04 -8.62 -9.47
N PHE A 23 -10.77 -8.51 -9.88
CA PHE A 23 -9.77 -7.79 -9.10
C PHE A 23 -10.03 -6.27 -9.02
N VAL A 24 -10.61 -5.65 -10.06
CA VAL A 24 -11.01 -4.24 -10.00
C VAL A 24 -12.13 -4.02 -8.99
N GLU A 25 -13.16 -4.87 -9.02
CA GLU A 25 -14.30 -4.76 -8.12
C GLU A 25 -13.91 -5.00 -6.66
N ILE A 26 -13.07 -6.01 -6.40
CA ILE A 26 -12.53 -6.27 -5.06
C ILE A 26 -11.75 -5.05 -4.55
N ARG A 27 -10.86 -4.47 -5.36
CA ARG A 27 -10.06 -3.31 -4.94
C ARG A 27 -10.86 -2.02 -4.81
N LYS A 28 -11.95 -1.86 -5.57
CA LYS A 28 -12.92 -0.78 -5.34
C LYS A 28 -13.66 -0.97 -4.03
N ALA A 29 -14.08 -2.20 -3.71
CA ALA A 29 -14.68 -2.51 -2.43
C ALA A 29 -13.73 -2.20 -1.26
N ASP A 30 -12.42 -2.43 -1.43
CA ASP A 30 -11.41 -2.04 -0.42
C ASP A 30 -11.36 -0.52 -0.20
N ILE A 31 -11.48 0.29 -1.25
CA ILE A 31 -11.58 1.76 -1.14
C ILE A 31 -12.88 2.14 -0.43
N ASP A 32 -13.98 1.50 -0.77
CA ASP A 32 -15.30 1.81 -0.20
C ASP A 32 -15.38 1.47 1.29
N ARG A 33 -14.60 0.50 1.80
CA ARG A 33 -14.49 0.22 3.24
C ARG A 33 -13.98 1.42 4.05
N TYR A 34 -13.15 2.29 3.47
CA TYR A 34 -12.70 3.51 4.15
C TYR A 34 -13.78 4.60 4.22
N LYS A 35 -14.89 4.44 3.49
CA LYS A 35 -16.06 5.35 3.57
C LYS A 35 -17.02 4.95 4.69
N ASP A 36 -17.04 3.67 5.05
CA ASP A 36 -17.78 3.15 6.20
C ASP A 36 -17.13 3.64 7.50
N GLN A 37 -17.86 4.49 8.24
CA GLN A 37 -17.33 5.12 9.44
C GLN A 37 -17.11 4.13 10.59
N GLU A 38 -17.92 3.08 10.68
CA GLU A 38 -17.77 2.08 11.74
C GLU A 38 -16.49 1.28 11.49
N ARG A 39 -16.32 0.76 10.27
CA ARG A 39 -15.12 0.02 9.86
C ARG A 39 -13.85 0.86 9.94
N LEU A 40 -13.93 2.13 9.53
CA LEU A 40 -12.80 3.06 9.65
C LEU A 40 -12.43 3.31 11.12
N SER A 41 -13.43 3.42 12.00
CA SER A 41 -13.21 3.61 13.45
C SER A 41 -12.55 2.37 14.06
N GLU A 42 -13.04 1.18 13.74
CA GLU A 42 -12.44 -0.10 14.15
C GLU A 42 -10.98 -0.19 13.69
N HIS A 43 -10.71 0.09 12.41
CA HIS A 43 -9.36 0.04 11.86
C HIS A 43 -8.41 1.03 12.56
N LYS A 44 -8.87 2.25 12.83
CA LYS A 44 -8.11 3.24 13.62
C LYS A 44 -7.88 2.75 15.05
N GLN A 45 -8.83 2.08 15.68
CA GLN A 45 -8.63 1.53 17.02
C GLN A 45 -7.56 0.43 17.05
N GLU A 46 -7.57 -0.47 16.07
CA GLU A 46 -6.55 -1.52 15.93
C GLU A 46 -5.14 -0.90 15.76
N ILE A 47 -5.02 0.09 14.88
CA ILE A 47 -3.76 0.83 14.68
C ILE A 47 -3.34 1.53 15.97
N ALA A 48 -4.25 2.21 16.67
CA ALA A 48 -3.95 2.89 17.92
C ALA A 48 -3.43 1.93 19.00
N GLN A 49 -4.04 0.74 19.11
CA GLN A 49 -3.59 -0.31 20.02
C GLN A 49 -2.16 -0.76 19.68
N PHE A 50 -1.87 -0.98 18.40
CA PHE A 50 -0.53 -1.37 17.96
C PHE A 50 0.52 -0.28 18.21
N ILE A 51 0.19 0.97 17.90
CA ILE A 51 1.04 2.14 18.20
C ILE A 51 1.32 2.24 19.70
N LYS A 52 0.30 2.05 20.54
CA LYS A 52 0.43 2.10 21.99
C LYS A 52 1.44 1.07 22.49
N VAL A 53 1.30 -0.19 22.08
CA VAL A 53 2.23 -1.28 22.47
C VAL A 53 3.68 -0.92 22.10
N LEU A 54 3.90 -0.44 20.88
CA LEU A 54 5.24 -0.07 20.43
C LEU A 54 5.82 1.15 21.19
N LYS A 55 4.96 2.12 21.55
CA LYS A 55 5.38 3.29 22.34
C LYS A 55 5.68 2.93 23.79
N ASP A 56 4.89 2.05 24.40
CA ASP A 56 5.13 1.56 25.76
C ASP A 56 6.52 0.85 25.85
N ASP A 57 6.95 0.20 24.77
CA ASP A 57 8.28 -0.39 24.60
C ASP A 57 9.37 0.61 24.12
N ASN A 58 9.08 1.92 24.16
CA ASN A 58 9.96 3.00 23.69
C ASN A 58 10.48 2.83 22.24
N LYS A 59 9.72 2.18 21.37
CA LYS A 59 10.08 2.01 19.95
C LYS A 59 9.79 3.29 19.16
N LYS A 60 10.66 3.59 18.20
CA LYS A 60 10.38 4.58 17.15
C LYS A 60 9.52 3.91 16.07
N ILE A 61 8.48 4.61 15.63
CA ILE A 61 7.52 4.11 14.65
C ILE A 61 7.58 5.01 13.43
N LEU A 62 7.75 4.40 12.26
CA LEU A 62 7.68 5.03 10.96
C LEU A 62 6.66 4.26 10.13
N VAL A 63 5.68 4.96 9.59
CA VAL A 63 4.68 4.39 8.69
C VAL A 63 4.98 4.83 7.27
N ILE A 64 4.85 3.91 6.32
CA ILE A 64 4.91 4.21 4.90
C ILE A 64 3.59 3.83 4.23
N ILE A 65 3.02 4.75 3.47
CA ILE A 65 1.77 4.56 2.74
C ILE A 65 2.10 4.45 1.26
N PHE A 66 1.84 3.27 0.71
CA PHE A 66 1.92 3.03 -0.73
C PHE A 66 0.59 3.40 -1.39
N PRO A 67 0.59 4.14 -2.50
CA PRO A 67 -0.62 4.26 -3.30
C PRO A 67 -0.97 2.93 -3.95
N SER A 68 -2.23 2.74 -4.34
CA SER A 68 -2.61 1.59 -5.14
C SER A 68 -2.02 1.73 -6.54
N MET A 69 -0.98 0.92 -6.85
CA MET A 69 -0.32 0.93 -8.16
C MET A 69 -1.30 0.67 -9.31
N TYR A 70 -2.38 -0.09 -9.05
CA TYR A 70 -3.39 -0.39 -10.06
C TYR A 70 -4.21 0.84 -10.47
N PHE A 71 -4.48 1.75 -9.54
CA PHE A 71 -5.30 2.94 -9.78
C PHE A 71 -4.49 4.22 -9.97
N ILE A 72 -3.16 4.15 -9.87
CA ILE A 72 -2.27 5.31 -10.00
C ILE A 72 -2.45 5.96 -11.38
N GLY A 73 -2.52 7.29 -11.38
CA GLY A 73 -2.76 8.10 -12.57
C GLY A 73 -3.32 9.47 -12.18
N PRO A 74 -3.70 10.31 -13.16
CA PRO A 74 -4.24 11.65 -12.90
C PRO A 74 -5.48 11.65 -11.99
N ASN A 75 -6.33 10.63 -12.11
CA ASN A 75 -7.60 10.50 -11.38
C ASN A 75 -7.54 9.40 -10.30
N TYR A 76 -6.48 9.41 -9.49
CA TYR A 76 -6.31 8.44 -8.41
C TYR A 76 -7.47 8.52 -7.39
N PRO A 77 -8.27 7.46 -7.22
CA PRO A 77 -9.54 7.52 -6.48
C PRO A 77 -9.38 7.54 -4.96
N SER A 78 -8.19 7.26 -4.44
CA SER A 78 -7.94 7.13 -2.99
C SER A 78 -7.14 8.29 -2.40
N ALA A 79 -7.03 9.42 -3.11
CA ALA A 79 -6.27 10.58 -2.64
C ALA A 79 -6.76 11.10 -1.27
N ASP A 80 -8.07 11.08 -1.04
CA ASP A 80 -8.66 11.50 0.24
C ASP A 80 -8.33 10.52 1.37
N ILE A 81 -8.21 9.22 1.06
CA ILE A 81 -7.83 8.19 2.04
C ILE A 81 -6.38 8.38 2.48
N HIS A 82 -5.48 8.72 1.56
CA HIS A 82 -4.10 9.08 1.88
C HIS A 82 -4.04 10.26 2.86
N THR A 83 -4.80 11.32 2.57
CA THR A 83 -4.88 12.49 3.46
C THR A 83 -5.47 12.14 4.82
N LEU A 84 -6.56 11.37 4.85
CA LEU A 84 -7.22 10.90 6.05
C LEU A 84 -6.29 10.09 6.95
N MET A 85 -5.60 9.09 6.39
CA MET A 85 -4.72 8.20 7.15
C MET A 85 -3.41 8.89 7.51
N GLY A 86 -2.83 9.69 6.62
CA GLY A 86 -1.64 10.49 6.91
C GLY A 86 -1.86 11.48 8.05
N ASN A 87 -3.01 12.17 8.07
CA ASN A 87 -3.39 13.03 9.19
C ASN A 87 -3.57 12.21 10.47
N TYR A 88 -4.27 11.08 10.40
CA TYR A 88 -4.47 10.22 11.56
C TYR A 88 -3.15 9.75 12.19
N PHE A 89 -2.18 9.26 11.41
CA PHE A 89 -0.87 8.86 11.96
C PHE A 89 -0.11 10.04 12.56
N ARG A 90 -0.15 11.21 11.91
CA ARG A 90 0.46 12.44 12.44
C ARG A 90 -0.16 12.85 13.77
N ASP A 91 -1.49 12.77 13.90
CA ASP A 91 -2.21 13.08 15.15
C ASP A 91 -1.87 12.07 16.26
N GLN A 92 -1.54 10.82 15.89
CA GLN A 92 -0.96 9.84 16.80
C GLN A 92 0.53 10.10 17.10
N GLY A 93 1.15 11.17 16.60
CA GLY A 93 2.57 11.46 16.77
C GLY A 93 3.49 10.42 16.12
N VAL A 94 3.04 9.79 15.03
CA VAL A 94 3.80 8.81 14.25
C VAL A 94 4.32 9.47 12.96
N GLU A 95 5.61 9.31 12.71
CA GLU A 95 6.24 9.79 11.48
C GLU A 95 5.68 9.00 10.29
N THR A 96 5.27 9.69 9.23
CA THR A 96 4.62 9.06 8.07
C THR A 96 5.27 9.51 6.77
N ILE A 97 5.56 8.54 5.90
CA ILE A 97 5.98 8.73 4.51
C ILE A 97 4.81 8.35 3.62
N ASP A 98 4.31 9.27 2.82
CA ASP A 98 3.28 8.99 1.82
C ASP A 98 3.88 9.09 0.42
N LEU A 99 3.93 7.94 -0.29
CA LEU A 99 4.52 7.86 -1.62
C LEU A 99 3.58 8.35 -2.73
N LEU A 100 2.34 8.76 -2.42
CA LEU A 100 1.42 9.25 -3.44
C LEU A 100 2.01 10.44 -4.20
N ASN A 101 2.62 11.41 -3.51
CA ASN A 101 3.17 12.59 -4.18
C ASN A 101 4.36 12.26 -5.10
N ASP A 102 5.15 11.25 -4.75
CA ASP A 102 6.27 10.81 -5.57
C ASP A 102 5.81 10.05 -6.83
N LEU A 103 4.65 9.40 -6.76
CA LEU A 103 4.18 8.46 -7.79
C LEU A 103 2.97 8.93 -8.59
N LYS A 104 2.23 9.94 -8.11
CA LYS A 104 1.03 10.47 -8.76
C LYS A 104 1.36 10.98 -10.16
N GLY A 105 0.54 10.59 -11.13
CA GLY A 105 0.69 10.99 -12.54
C GLY A 105 1.67 10.13 -13.35
N LYS A 106 2.37 9.17 -12.73
CA LYS A 106 3.11 8.13 -13.46
C LYS A 106 2.14 7.07 -14.00
N ASP A 107 2.56 6.37 -15.05
CA ASP A 107 1.81 5.25 -15.61
C ASP A 107 1.91 4.03 -14.68
N ALA A 108 0.78 3.41 -14.34
CA ALA A 108 0.71 2.20 -13.53
C ALA A 108 1.66 1.11 -14.03
N LYS A 109 1.77 0.94 -15.35
CA LYS A 109 2.62 -0.11 -15.95
C LYS A 109 4.11 0.09 -15.72
N SER A 110 4.56 1.32 -15.47
CA SER A 110 5.97 1.60 -15.15
C SER A 110 6.28 1.47 -13.66
N LEU A 111 5.28 1.19 -12.83
CA LEU A 111 5.40 1.11 -11.37
C LEU A 111 5.18 -0.29 -10.81
N ILE A 112 4.61 -1.22 -11.59
CA ILE A 112 4.34 -2.60 -11.17
C ILE A 112 5.39 -3.57 -11.71
N ALA A 113 5.67 -4.63 -10.95
CA ALA A 113 6.67 -5.63 -11.31
C ALA A 113 6.34 -6.34 -12.63
N SER A 114 5.05 -6.62 -12.88
CA SER A 114 4.61 -7.16 -14.17
C SER A 114 3.10 -6.96 -14.38
N PRO A 115 2.56 -7.18 -15.61
CA PRO A 115 1.12 -7.16 -15.85
C PRO A 115 0.30 -8.19 -15.05
N PHE A 116 0.95 -9.23 -14.50
CA PHE A 116 0.32 -10.28 -13.69
C PHE A 116 0.55 -10.10 -12.20
N ASP A 117 1.39 -9.13 -11.83
CA ASP A 117 1.75 -8.83 -10.46
C ASP A 117 1.61 -7.33 -10.19
N SER A 118 0.54 -6.96 -9.48
CA SER A 118 0.24 -5.57 -9.13
C SER A 118 1.16 -4.99 -8.05
N HIS A 119 2.09 -5.78 -7.49
CA HIS A 119 3.03 -5.26 -6.52
C HIS A 119 3.98 -4.25 -7.17
N PRO A 120 4.48 -3.29 -6.38
CA PRO A 120 5.45 -2.33 -6.88
C PRO A 120 6.70 -3.02 -7.45
N ASN A 121 7.32 -2.41 -8.46
CA ASN A 121 8.58 -2.88 -9.02
C ASN A 121 9.79 -2.39 -8.22
N GLU A 122 10.99 -2.73 -8.70
CA GLU A 122 12.26 -2.34 -8.10
C GLU A 122 12.43 -0.83 -7.99
N TYR A 123 11.92 -0.04 -8.94
CA TYR A 123 11.98 1.41 -8.89
C TYR A 123 11.19 1.97 -7.69
N VAL A 124 9.96 1.49 -7.49
CA VAL A 124 9.12 1.96 -6.38
C VAL A 124 9.68 1.49 -5.03
N TYR A 125 10.18 0.25 -4.95
CA TYR A 125 10.83 -0.23 -3.72
C TYR A 125 12.12 0.51 -3.41
N ASN A 126 12.92 0.89 -4.42
CA ASN A 126 14.11 1.71 -4.24
C ASN A 126 13.72 3.09 -3.67
N LEU A 127 12.75 3.77 -4.29
CA LEU A 127 12.21 5.03 -3.77
C LEU A 127 11.74 4.89 -2.31
N ALA A 128 10.98 3.84 -1.99
CA ALA A 128 10.52 3.59 -0.62
C ALA A 128 11.70 3.44 0.36
N ALA A 129 12.72 2.68 -0.03
CA ALA A 129 13.92 2.47 0.76
C ALA A 129 14.72 3.77 0.97
N GLU A 130 14.86 4.60 -0.07
CA GLU A 130 15.49 5.93 0.01
C GLU A 130 14.75 6.82 1.01
N ARG A 131 13.41 6.92 0.91
CA ARG A 131 12.59 7.72 1.83
C ARG A 131 12.68 7.22 3.27
N ILE A 132 12.67 5.91 3.47
CA ILE A 132 12.86 5.31 4.81
C ILE A 132 14.25 5.64 5.34
N PHE A 133 15.29 5.49 4.52
CA PHE A 133 16.67 5.77 4.92
C PHE A 133 16.86 7.24 5.31
N GLU A 134 16.28 8.19 4.57
CA GLU A 134 16.28 9.61 4.92
C GLU A 134 15.74 9.88 6.33
N LYS A 135 14.70 9.15 6.75
CA LYS A 135 14.09 9.27 8.08
C LYS A 135 14.85 8.54 9.18
N VAL A 136 15.45 7.38 8.86
CA VAL A 136 16.12 6.52 9.84
C VAL A 136 17.58 6.93 10.05
N LYS A 137 18.28 7.41 9.01
CA LYS A 137 19.71 7.78 9.08
C LYS A 137 20.06 8.68 10.27
N PRO A 138 19.28 9.72 10.63
CA PRO A 138 19.58 10.54 11.80
C PRO A 138 19.55 9.80 13.15
N LEU A 139 18.92 8.63 13.21
CA LEU A 139 18.76 7.78 14.39
C LEU A 139 19.88 6.74 14.54
N LEU A 140 20.68 6.50 13.51
CA LEU A 140 21.77 5.51 13.50
C LEU A 140 23.09 6.04 14.10
N LYS A 141 23.00 7.08 14.92
CA LYS A 141 24.16 7.69 15.58
C LYS A 141 24.62 6.88 16.77
#